data_AF-A0A7X8QIX7-F1
#
_entry.id   AF-A0A7X8QIX7-F1
#
_cell.length_a   1.000
_cell.length_b   1.000
_cell.length_c   1.000
_cell.angle_alpha   90.00
_cell.angle_beta   90.00
_cell.angle_gamma   90.00
#
_symmetry.space_group_name_H-M   'P 1'
#
loop_
_entity.id
_entity.type
_entity.pdbx_description
1 polymer ?
#
loop_
_entity_poly.entity_id
_entity_poly.type
_entity_poly.pdbx_seq_one_letter_code
_entity_poly.pdbx_strand_id
1 'polypeptide(L)'
;KLGATINLDDISHIDYLKNLIGELPKRMSCRFNPGGIFQVSNDIMDNPGEAKYGFTRQQMTQGFKKLKAYGVESFGIHAFLVSNAVTDDYYPQLASLLFKMAVELTEETGARIDFINLSGGIGIPYNPNQERANIYTIGEGVRLAFEKILVPAGLGHIAIYTELGRFMLGPNGCLVAKVLHIKDTYKKYVGLDACAANLMRPAMYGAYHHITVMGKEDEQYDHIYDITGGLCENNDKFAIDRRLPLIERGDLIVIHDTGAHGFSMGYNYNGKLRSAELLLKPDGSVELIRRAETPADYFATFDFMDRFKDI
;
A
#
# COMPACT_ATOMS: atom_id res chain seq x y z
N LYS A 1 0.88 -28.54 0.39
CA LYS A 1 0.25 -27.41 -0.36
C LYS A 1 -0.48 -26.53 0.66
N LEU A 2 -0.35 -25.19 0.59
CA LEU A 2 -0.91 -24.24 1.58
C LEU A 2 -2.41 -23.92 1.38
N GLY A 3 -3.04 -24.42 0.32
CA GLY A 3 -4.46 -24.14 0.04
C GLY A 3 -4.77 -22.69 -0.34
N ALA A 4 -3.76 -21.90 -0.72
CA ALA A 4 -3.91 -20.50 -1.07
C ALA A 4 -4.73 -20.31 -2.37
N THR A 5 -5.50 -19.21 -2.41
CA THR A 5 -6.13 -18.75 -3.66
C THR A 5 -5.13 -17.92 -4.45
N ILE A 6 -4.92 -18.27 -5.72
CA ILE A 6 -4.01 -17.55 -6.61
C ILE A 6 -4.83 -16.56 -7.43
N ASN A 7 -4.45 -15.29 -7.39
CA ASN A 7 -4.99 -14.23 -8.23
C ASN A 7 -4.12 -14.07 -9.48
N LEU A 8 -4.67 -14.40 -10.64
CA LEU A 8 -3.97 -14.33 -11.92
C LEU A 8 -4.02 -12.91 -12.46
N ASP A 9 -2.88 -12.44 -12.94
CA ASP A 9 -2.70 -11.08 -13.45
C ASP A 9 -2.81 -10.97 -14.98
N ASP A 10 -2.47 -12.03 -15.71
CA ASP A 10 -2.62 -12.09 -17.18
C ASP A 10 -3.16 -13.45 -17.65
N ILE A 11 -3.79 -13.48 -18.83
CA ILE A 11 -4.39 -14.69 -19.40
C ILE A 11 -3.37 -15.80 -19.68
N SER A 12 -2.12 -15.44 -20.01
CA SER A 12 -1.03 -16.41 -20.23
C SER A 12 -0.63 -17.14 -18.94
N HIS A 13 -0.90 -16.56 -17.76
CA HIS A 13 -0.58 -17.20 -16.48
C HIS A 13 -1.38 -18.49 -16.25
N ILE A 14 -2.52 -18.67 -16.92
CA ILE A 14 -3.34 -19.88 -16.81
C ILE A 14 -2.55 -21.10 -17.29
N ASP A 15 -1.98 -21.04 -18.49
CA ASP A 15 -1.22 -22.14 -19.08
C ASP A 15 0.11 -22.33 -18.38
N TYR A 16 0.80 -21.22 -18.09
CA TYR A 16 2.06 -21.24 -17.36
C TYR A 16 1.91 -21.98 -16.02
N LEU A 17 0.88 -21.62 -15.24
CA LEU A 17 0.62 -22.26 -13.95
C LEU A 17 0.22 -23.72 -14.15
N LYS A 18 -0.68 -24.05 -15.08
CA LYS A 18 -1.10 -25.44 -15.35
C LYS A 18 0.10 -26.32 -15.69
N ASN A 19 1.01 -25.84 -16.54
CA ASN A 19 2.21 -26.56 -16.94
C ASN A 19 3.20 -26.72 -15.78
N LEU A 20 3.31 -25.72 -14.91
CA LEU A 20 4.21 -25.74 -13.77
C LEU A 20 3.77 -26.70 -12.66
N ILE A 21 2.47 -26.71 -12.32
CA ILE A 21 1.97 -27.44 -11.14
C ILE A 21 1.11 -28.66 -11.48
N GLY A 22 0.94 -28.96 -12.76
CA GLY A 22 0.15 -30.09 -13.25
C GLY A 22 -1.35 -29.86 -13.14
N GLU A 23 -1.90 -29.69 -11.94
CA GLU A 23 -3.34 -29.44 -11.72
C GLU A 23 -3.56 -28.10 -11.03
N LEU A 24 -4.51 -27.32 -11.57
CA LEU A 24 -4.85 -26.02 -10.99
C LEU A 24 -5.67 -26.20 -9.70
N PRO A 25 -5.54 -25.27 -8.73
CA PRO A 25 -6.41 -25.22 -7.57
C PRO A 25 -7.88 -25.14 -7.97
N LYS A 26 -8.76 -25.76 -7.16
CA LYS A 26 -10.22 -25.71 -7.37
C LYS A 26 -10.79 -24.30 -7.24
N ARG A 27 -10.12 -23.42 -6.50
CA ARG A 27 -10.47 -22.01 -6.31
C ARG A 27 -9.38 -21.10 -6.88
N MET A 28 -9.74 -20.23 -7.81
CA MET A 28 -8.83 -19.31 -8.49
C MET A 28 -9.48 -17.93 -8.66
N SER A 29 -8.67 -16.88 -8.80
CA SER A 29 -9.16 -15.53 -9.08
C SER A 29 -8.43 -14.93 -10.28
N CYS A 30 -9.09 -14.03 -10.99
CA CYS A 30 -8.45 -13.18 -11.99
C CYS A 30 -8.60 -11.71 -11.60
N ARG A 31 -7.51 -10.96 -11.77
CA ARG A 31 -7.52 -9.51 -11.64
C ARG A 31 -8.08 -8.89 -12.89
N PHE A 32 -9.10 -8.07 -12.75
CA PHE A 32 -9.68 -7.26 -13.80
C PHE A 32 -9.00 -5.90 -13.89
N ASN A 33 -8.79 -5.45 -15.12
CA ASN A 33 -8.40 -4.08 -15.46
C ASN A 33 -9.34 -3.55 -16.57
N PRO A 34 -10.12 -2.48 -16.30
CA PRO A 34 -11.00 -1.88 -17.30
C PRO A 34 -10.24 -1.11 -18.40
N GLY A 35 -8.95 -0.81 -18.20
CA GLY A 35 -8.18 0.11 -19.02
C GLY A 35 -8.70 1.55 -18.91
N GLY A 36 -8.10 2.44 -19.71
CA GLY A 36 -8.50 3.85 -19.78
C GLY A 36 -8.38 4.60 -18.45
N ILE A 37 -9.01 5.78 -18.41
CA ILE A 37 -9.07 6.63 -17.22
C ILE A 37 -10.27 6.21 -16.37
N PHE A 38 -10.04 5.94 -15.09
CA PHE A 38 -11.10 5.67 -14.13
C PHE A 38 -11.56 6.98 -13.50
N GLN A 39 -12.84 7.32 -13.68
CA GLN A 39 -13.44 8.54 -13.19
C GLN A 39 -14.55 8.25 -12.19
N VAL A 40 -14.65 9.09 -11.17
CA VAL A 40 -15.65 9.02 -10.11
C VAL A 40 -16.19 10.43 -9.91
N SER A 41 -17.51 10.62 -10.05
CA SER A 41 -18.17 11.90 -9.76
C SER A 41 -17.56 13.12 -10.49
N ASN A 42 -17.05 12.92 -11.72
CA ASN A 42 -16.30 13.84 -12.60
C ASN A 42 -14.81 14.03 -12.31
N ASP A 43 -14.28 13.43 -11.25
CA ASP A 43 -12.85 13.48 -10.93
C ASP A 43 -12.11 12.29 -11.56
N ILE A 44 -10.97 12.59 -12.18
CA ILE A 44 -10.02 11.56 -12.63
C ILE A 44 -9.32 11.00 -11.39
N MET A 45 -9.53 9.71 -11.13
CA MET A 45 -8.92 9.05 -9.98
C MET A 45 -7.57 8.45 -10.31
N ASP A 46 -7.48 7.73 -11.44
CA ASP A 46 -6.23 7.13 -11.94
C ASP A 46 -6.41 6.70 -13.40
N ASN A 47 -5.34 6.22 -14.03
CA ASN A 47 -5.33 5.66 -15.39
C ASN A 47 -4.97 4.16 -15.38
N PRO A 48 -5.93 3.24 -15.10
CA PRO A 48 -5.71 1.81 -15.23
C PRO A 48 -5.15 1.35 -16.60
N GLY A 49 -5.34 2.14 -17.66
CA GLY A 49 -4.73 1.89 -18.97
C GLY A 49 -3.21 1.87 -19.00
N GLU A 50 -2.54 2.55 -18.05
CA GLU A 50 -1.08 2.54 -17.90
C GLU A 50 -0.59 1.47 -16.91
N ALA A 51 -1.51 0.81 -16.20
CA ALA A 51 -1.17 -0.22 -15.25
C ALA A 51 -0.79 -1.53 -15.99
N LYS A 52 0.33 -2.13 -15.58
CA LYS A 52 0.82 -3.41 -16.12
C LYS A 52 -0.01 -4.64 -15.70
N TYR A 53 -1.12 -4.44 -14.99
CA TYR A 53 -1.81 -5.48 -14.24
C TYR A 53 -3.17 -5.81 -14.84
N GLY A 54 -3.58 -7.06 -14.67
CA GLY A 54 -4.95 -7.50 -14.87
C GLY A 54 -5.35 -7.79 -16.32
N PHE A 55 -6.46 -8.50 -16.41
CA PHE A 55 -7.14 -8.93 -17.61
C PHE A 55 -8.07 -7.83 -18.09
N THR A 56 -8.14 -7.64 -19.40
CA THR A 56 -9.24 -6.89 -20.02
C THR A 56 -10.57 -7.61 -19.83
N ARG A 57 -11.70 -6.92 -20.03
CA ARG A 57 -13.04 -7.51 -19.92
C ARG A 57 -13.24 -8.74 -20.82
N GLN A 58 -12.68 -8.73 -22.04
CA GLN A 58 -12.73 -9.86 -22.95
C GLN A 58 -11.88 -11.03 -22.44
N GLN A 59 -10.68 -10.74 -21.94
CA GLN A 59 -9.81 -11.76 -21.35
C GLN A 59 -10.41 -12.37 -20.09
N MET A 60 -11.20 -11.64 -19.30
CA MET A 60 -11.92 -12.22 -18.15
C MET A 60 -12.84 -13.38 -18.57
N THR A 61 -13.65 -13.19 -19.62
CA THR A 61 -14.53 -14.26 -20.15
C THR A 61 -13.72 -15.44 -20.68
N GLN A 62 -12.68 -15.17 -21.47
CA GLN A 62 -11.82 -16.21 -22.03
C GLN A 62 -11.10 -17.01 -20.92
N GLY A 63 -10.55 -16.30 -19.95
CA GLY A 63 -9.84 -16.86 -18.81
C GLY A 63 -10.74 -17.73 -17.95
N PHE A 64 -11.96 -17.27 -17.63
CA PHE A 64 -12.93 -18.05 -16.84
C PHE A 64 -13.34 -19.34 -17.56
N LYS A 65 -13.64 -19.27 -18.86
CA LYS A 65 -13.94 -20.47 -19.68
C LYS A 65 -12.78 -21.47 -19.67
N LYS A 66 -11.55 -20.97 -19.83
CA LYS A 66 -10.35 -21.80 -19.87
C LYS A 66 -10.04 -22.45 -18.51
N LEU A 67 -10.07 -21.68 -17.44
CA LEU A 67 -9.89 -22.17 -16.07
C LEU A 67 -10.94 -23.24 -15.72
N LYS A 68 -12.19 -23.03 -16.09
CA LYS A 68 -13.27 -24.02 -15.90
C LYS A 68 -12.98 -25.31 -16.68
N ALA A 69 -12.53 -25.22 -17.92
CA ALA A 69 -12.11 -26.39 -18.71
C ALA A 69 -10.92 -27.14 -18.09
N TYR A 70 -10.07 -26.46 -17.32
CA TYR A 70 -8.99 -27.06 -16.54
C TYR A 70 -9.40 -27.54 -15.14
N GLY A 71 -10.69 -27.54 -14.82
CA GLY A 71 -11.23 -28.14 -13.60
C GLY A 71 -11.27 -27.21 -12.39
N VAL A 72 -11.17 -25.89 -12.59
CA VAL A 72 -11.48 -24.88 -11.57
C VAL A 72 -12.99 -24.83 -11.36
N GLU A 73 -13.41 -24.83 -10.10
CA GLU A 73 -14.82 -24.93 -9.69
C GLU A 73 -15.35 -23.67 -9.01
N SER A 74 -14.46 -22.87 -8.41
CA SER A 74 -14.79 -21.67 -7.63
C SER A 74 -13.98 -20.48 -8.10
N PHE A 75 -14.65 -19.38 -8.45
CA PHE A 75 -14.04 -18.24 -9.11
C PHE A 75 -14.10 -16.98 -8.24
N GLY A 76 -13.04 -16.17 -8.34
CA GLY A 76 -12.95 -14.85 -7.76
C GLY A 76 -12.69 -13.77 -8.79
N ILE A 77 -13.34 -12.62 -8.64
CA ILE A 77 -12.99 -11.39 -9.36
C ILE A 77 -12.20 -10.50 -8.42
N HIS A 78 -11.08 -9.95 -8.88
CA HIS A 78 -10.31 -8.97 -8.12
C HIS A 78 -10.12 -7.69 -8.95
N ALA A 79 -10.14 -6.50 -8.35
CA ALA A 79 -9.64 -5.30 -9.03
C ALA A 79 -9.01 -4.31 -8.05
N PHE A 80 -7.98 -3.60 -8.52
CA PHE A 80 -7.33 -2.50 -7.82
C PHE A 80 -7.04 -1.40 -8.84
N LEU A 81 -7.82 -0.32 -8.78
CA LEU A 81 -7.82 0.73 -9.80
C LEU A 81 -7.22 2.05 -9.34
N VAL A 82 -7.23 2.33 -8.03
CA VAL A 82 -6.79 3.61 -7.46
C VAL A 82 -6.07 3.34 -6.15
N SER A 83 -4.97 4.04 -5.92
CA SER A 83 -4.25 4.02 -4.63
C SER A 83 -4.55 5.27 -3.82
N ASN A 84 -4.86 5.11 -2.53
CA ASN A 84 -5.06 6.21 -1.57
C ASN A 84 -6.22 7.16 -1.93
N ALA A 85 -7.33 6.62 -2.41
CA ALA A 85 -8.59 7.35 -2.53
C ALA A 85 -9.10 7.75 -1.14
N VAL A 86 -9.15 9.05 -0.89
CA VAL A 86 -9.65 9.61 0.38
C VAL A 86 -11.16 9.92 0.35
N THR A 87 -11.82 9.71 -0.80
CA THR A 87 -13.26 9.92 -0.98
C THR A 87 -14.05 8.67 -0.63
N ASP A 88 -15.31 8.88 -0.22
CA ASP A 88 -16.22 7.79 0.18
C ASP A 88 -16.87 7.06 -1.00
N ASP A 89 -16.79 7.62 -2.22
CA ASP A 89 -17.54 7.18 -3.40
C ASP A 89 -16.77 6.24 -4.34
N TYR A 90 -15.44 6.20 -4.24
CA TYR A 90 -14.59 5.33 -5.06
C TYR A 90 -14.96 3.84 -4.93
N TYR A 91 -15.01 3.34 -3.69
CA TYR A 91 -15.22 1.92 -3.40
C TYR A 91 -16.61 1.41 -3.80
N PRO A 92 -17.71 2.14 -3.50
CA PRO A 92 -19.05 1.76 -3.97
C PRO A 92 -19.16 1.72 -5.50
N GLN A 93 -18.46 2.58 -6.22
CA GLN A 93 -18.43 2.58 -7.69
C GLN A 93 -17.64 1.39 -8.23
N LEU A 94 -16.46 1.10 -7.66
CA LEU A 94 -15.71 -0.12 -7.97
C LEU A 94 -16.56 -1.38 -7.72
N ALA A 95 -17.20 -1.48 -6.56
CA ALA A 95 -18.08 -2.60 -6.23
C ALA A 95 -19.20 -2.76 -7.26
N SER A 96 -19.91 -1.67 -7.59
CA SER A 96 -20.97 -1.68 -8.60
C SER A 96 -20.48 -2.18 -9.97
N LEU A 97 -19.28 -1.79 -10.38
CA LEU A 97 -18.65 -2.25 -11.63
C LEU A 97 -18.38 -3.75 -11.59
N LEU A 98 -17.72 -4.25 -10.53
CA LEU A 98 -17.39 -5.67 -10.43
C LEU A 98 -18.63 -6.55 -10.24
N PHE A 99 -19.66 -6.07 -9.56
CA PHE A 99 -20.90 -6.80 -9.34
C PHE A 99 -21.66 -7.01 -10.65
N LYS A 100 -21.74 -5.98 -11.50
CA LYS A 100 -22.31 -6.10 -12.85
C LYS A 100 -21.53 -7.11 -13.69
N MET A 101 -20.20 -7.00 -13.68
CA MET A 101 -19.34 -7.94 -14.39
C MET A 101 -19.49 -9.38 -13.87
N ALA A 102 -19.72 -9.58 -12.57
CA ALA A 102 -19.96 -10.91 -12.01
C ALA A 102 -21.25 -11.56 -12.55
N VAL A 103 -22.33 -10.76 -12.70
CA VAL A 103 -23.57 -11.20 -13.34
C VAL A 103 -23.28 -11.62 -14.78
N GLU A 104 -22.67 -10.74 -15.57
CA GLU A 104 -22.34 -10.99 -16.98
C GLU A 104 -21.44 -12.23 -17.16
N LEU A 105 -20.38 -12.37 -16.35
CA LEU A 105 -19.47 -13.52 -16.44
C LEU A 105 -20.16 -14.83 -16.06
N THR A 106 -21.09 -14.79 -15.09
CA THR A 106 -21.88 -15.98 -14.73
C THR A 106 -22.74 -16.43 -15.91
N GLU A 107 -23.42 -15.50 -16.59
CA GLU A 107 -24.25 -15.77 -17.77
C GLU A 107 -23.40 -16.25 -18.97
N GLU A 108 -22.27 -15.62 -19.24
CA GLU A 108 -21.41 -15.91 -20.40
C GLU A 108 -20.63 -17.23 -20.30
N THR A 109 -20.35 -17.69 -19.08
CA THR A 109 -19.40 -18.79 -18.83
C THR A 109 -19.98 -19.95 -18.01
N GLY A 110 -21.08 -19.69 -17.28
CA GLY A 110 -21.60 -20.59 -16.25
C GLY A 110 -20.61 -20.88 -15.14
N ALA A 111 -19.62 -20.00 -14.92
CA ALA A 111 -18.67 -20.13 -13.81
C ALA A 111 -19.37 -19.81 -12.49
N ARG A 112 -19.07 -20.58 -11.44
CA ARG A 112 -19.52 -20.29 -10.09
C ARG A 112 -18.57 -19.27 -9.45
N ILE A 113 -19.01 -18.01 -9.39
CA ILE A 113 -18.28 -16.95 -8.71
C ILE A 113 -18.67 -17.01 -7.24
N ASP A 114 -17.69 -17.20 -6.35
CA ASP A 114 -17.94 -17.29 -4.91
C ASP A 114 -17.42 -16.06 -4.15
N PHE A 115 -16.58 -15.23 -4.78
CA PHE A 115 -16.12 -13.99 -4.16
C PHE A 115 -15.76 -12.89 -5.15
N ILE A 116 -15.85 -11.66 -4.65
CA ILE A 116 -15.38 -10.44 -5.31
C ILE A 116 -14.48 -9.70 -4.33
N ASN A 117 -13.24 -9.45 -4.74
CA ASN A 117 -12.23 -8.77 -3.96
C ASN A 117 -12.04 -7.34 -4.50
N LEU A 118 -12.41 -6.36 -3.69
CA LEU A 118 -12.29 -4.93 -4.00
C LEU A 118 -10.85 -4.39 -3.75
N SER A 119 -9.91 -5.28 -3.41
CA SER A 119 -8.50 -5.01 -3.12
C SER A 119 -8.29 -3.89 -2.08
N GLY A 120 -7.21 -3.13 -2.17
CA GLY A 120 -6.98 -1.94 -1.38
C GLY A 120 -7.61 -0.69 -2.00
N GLY A 121 -7.09 0.48 -1.66
CA GLY A 121 -7.39 1.72 -2.37
C GLY A 121 -7.96 2.80 -1.47
N ILE A 122 -8.64 2.43 -0.39
CA ILE A 122 -9.05 3.37 0.66
C ILE A 122 -7.79 3.98 1.29
N GLY A 123 -7.73 5.30 1.28
CA GLY A 123 -6.60 6.10 1.70
C GLY A 123 -6.65 6.55 3.15
N ILE A 124 -5.58 7.24 3.55
CA ILE A 124 -5.47 7.95 4.83
C ILE A 124 -5.09 9.41 4.58
N PRO A 125 -5.52 10.34 5.44
CA PRO A 125 -5.06 11.72 5.35
C PRO A 125 -3.62 11.81 5.87
N TYR A 126 -2.66 12.06 4.96
CA TYR A 126 -1.26 12.30 5.35
C TYR A 126 -1.04 13.72 5.84
N ASN A 127 -1.89 14.66 5.41
CA ASN A 127 -1.95 16.02 5.92
C ASN A 127 -3.11 16.12 6.93
N PRO A 128 -2.91 16.69 8.13
CA PRO A 128 -3.95 16.80 9.15
C PRO A 128 -5.21 17.55 8.71
N ASN A 129 -5.10 18.41 7.69
CA ASN A 129 -6.22 19.17 7.14
C ASN A 129 -7.00 18.42 6.05
N GLN A 130 -6.57 17.21 5.67
CA GLN A 130 -7.30 16.37 4.72
C GLN A 130 -8.42 15.62 5.43
N GLU A 131 -9.57 15.52 4.76
CA GLU A 131 -10.67 14.70 5.23
C GLU A 131 -10.29 13.22 5.22
N ARG A 132 -10.82 12.48 6.20
CA ARG A 132 -10.62 11.05 6.34
C ARG A 132 -11.76 10.31 5.67
N ALA A 133 -11.44 9.32 4.83
CA ALA A 133 -12.40 8.38 4.30
C ALA A 133 -13.18 7.68 5.43
N ASN A 134 -14.51 7.71 5.35
CA ASN A 134 -15.38 7.08 6.32
C ASN A 134 -15.69 5.64 5.90
N ILE A 135 -15.02 4.70 6.55
CA ILE A 135 -15.16 3.27 6.23
C ILE A 135 -16.60 2.75 6.40
N TYR A 136 -17.39 3.34 7.31
CA TYR A 136 -18.79 2.95 7.48
C TYR A 136 -19.66 3.45 6.33
N THR A 137 -19.48 4.70 5.90
CA THR A 137 -20.17 5.24 4.71
C THR A 137 -19.83 4.43 3.46
N ILE A 138 -18.54 4.13 3.27
CA ILE A 138 -18.04 3.30 2.18
C ILE A 138 -18.70 1.90 2.22
N GLY A 139 -18.70 1.26 3.40
CA GLY A 139 -19.30 -0.06 3.60
C GLY A 139 -20.79 -0.08 3.28
N GLU A 140 -21.54 0.94 3.71
CA GLU A 140 -22.96 1.08 3.38
C GLU A 140 -23.19 1.26 1.88
N GLY A 141 -22.34 2.04 1.19
CA GLY A 141 -22.40 2.17 -0.26
C GLY A 141 -22.18 0.84 -0.99
N VAL A 142 -21.22 0.03 -0.53
CA VAL A 142 -20.98 -1.32 -1.07
C VAL A 142 -22.16 -2.25 -0.80
N ARG A 143 -22.74 -2.22 0.41
CA ARG A 143 -23.94 -3.00 0.77
C ARG A 143 -25.12 -2.66 -0.14
N LEU A 144 -25.39 -1.37 -0.36
CA LEU A 144 -26.47 -0.93 -1.26
C LEU A 144 -26.25 -1.41 -2.70
N ALA A 145 -25.00 -1.35 -3.20
CA ALA A 145 -24.67 -1.89 -4.53
C ALA A 145 -24.88 -3.41 -4.59
N PHE A 146 -24.50 -4.13 -3.53
CA PHE A 146 -24.67 -5.58 -3.41
C PHE A 146 -26.14 -5.99 -3.47
N GLU A 147 -26.98 -5.35 -2.64
CA GLU A 147 -28.43 -5.61 -2.57
C GLU A 147 -29.15 -5.24 -3.86
N LYS A 148 -28.66 -4.21 -4.56
CA LYS A 148 -29.24 -3.76 -5.83
C LYS A 148 -28.88 -4.67 -7.01
N ILE A 149 -27.69 -5.27 -7.02
CA ILE A 149 -27.13 -5.93 -8.21
C ILE A 149 -27.06 -7.45 -8.02
N LEU A 150 -26.42 -7.94 -6.96
CA LEU A 150 -26.13 -9.37 -6.81
C LEU A 150 -27.33 -10.14 -6.25
N VAL A 151 -28.07 -9.59 -5.30
CA VAL A 151 -29.24 -10.26 -4.71
C VAL A 151 -30.32 -10.57 -5.75
N PRO A 152 -30.78 -9.62 -6.60
CA PRO A 152 -31.81 -9.90 -7.60
C PRO A 152 -31.33 -10.84 -8.71
N ALA A 153 -30.02 -10.91 -8.96
CA ALA A 153 -29.41 -11.83 -9.92
C ALA A 153 -29.20 -13.26 -9.37
N GLY A 154 -29.64 -13.56 -8.15
CA GLY A 154 -29.42 -14.87 -7.51
C GLY A 154 -27.98 -15.12 -7.05
N LEU A 155 -27.15 -14.07 -7.02
CA LEU A 155 -25.72 -14.11 -6.64
C LEU A 155 -25.46 -13.59 -5.23
N GLY A 156 -26.49 -13.53 -4.37
CA GLY A 156 -26.37 -13.06 -2.98
C GLY A 156 -25.48 -13.93 -2.06
N HIS A 157 -24.95 -15.05 -2.56
CA HIS A 157 -23.99 -15.91 -1.84
C HIS A 157 -22.53 -15.46 -2.00
N ILE A 158 -22.24 -14.54 -2.93
CA ILE A 158 -20.88 -14.07 -3.21
C ILE A 158 -20.32 -13.32 -2.00
N ALA A 159 -19.15 -13.73 -1.53
CA ALA A 159 -18.43 -13.04 -0.46
C ALA A 159 -17.70 -11.80 -0.98
N ILE A 160 -17.70 -10.71 -0.20
CA ILE A 160 -16.95 -9.49 -0.53
C ILE A 160 -15.67 -9.42 0.31
N TYR A 161 -14.53 -9.25 -0.36
CA TYR A 161 -13.21 -9.14 0.28
C TYR A 161 -12.56 -7.78 0.00
N THR A 162 -11.62 -7.40 0.86
CA THR A 162 -10.79 -6.19 0.77
C THR A 162 -9.36 -6.49 1.22
N GLU A 163 -8.40 -5.66 0.79
CA GLU A 163 -6.95 -5.81 1.02
C GLU A 163 -6.36 -4.49 1.55
N LEU A 164 -6.87 -4.04 2.70
CA LEU A 164 -6.60 -2.71 3.26
C LEU A 164 -5.25 -2.62 3.99
N GLY A 165 -4.14 -2.54 3.25
CA GLY A 165 -2.81 -2.37 3.84
C GLY A 165 -2.59 -0.97 4.45
N ARG A 166 -2.57 0.06 3.59
CA ARG A 166 -2.31 1.45 4.00
C ARG A 166 -3.29 1.97 5.04
N PHE A 167 -4.59 1.71 4.83
CA PHE A 167 -5.65 2.16 5.72
C PHE A 167 -5.50 1.60 7.14
N MET A 168 -5.11 0.33 7.26
CA MET A 168 -4.96 -0.33 8.57
C MET A 168 -3.65 0.05 9.26
N LEU A 169 -2.53 0.04 8.53
CA LEU A 169 -1.20 0.12 9.14
C LEU A 169 -0.64 1.55 9.15
N GLY A 170 -0.96 2.36 8.14
CA GLY A 170 -0.36 3.68 7.92
C GLY A 170 -0.40 4.58 9.17
N PRO A 171 -1.58 4.88 9.73
CA PRO A 171 -1.72 5.78 10.87
C PRO A 171 -1.14 5.24 12.18
N ASN A 172 -0.84 3.94 12.24
CA ASN A 172 -0.38 3.24 13.44
C ASN A 172 1.16 3.11 13.50
N GLY A 173 1.89 3.86 12.68
CA GLY A 173 3.35 3.91 12.71
C GLY A 173 3.88 5.32 12.48
N CYS A 174 4.99 5.64 13.17
CA CYS A 174 5.75 6.86 12.94
C CYS A 174 7.24 6.53 12.84
N LEU A 175 7.98 7.36 12.09
CA LEU A 175 9.44 7.35 12.10
C LEU A 175 9.90 8.47 13.04
N VAL A 176 10.58 8.09 14.11
CA VAL A 176 11.20 9.02 15.05
C VAL A 176 12.69 9.12 14.72
N ALA A 177 13.18 10.35 14.57
CA ALA A 177 14.56 10.63 14.21
C ALA A 177 15.09 11.82 15.00
N LYS A 178 16.39 11.85 15.27
CA LYS A 178 17.06 12.93 15.98
C LYS A 178 17.69 13.92 15.02
N VAL A 179 17.62 15.20 15.35
CA VAL A 179 18.33 16.26 14.61
C VAL A 179 19.83 16.20 14.92
N LEU A 180 20.64 15.95 13.90
CA LEU A 180 22.10 15.90 14.00
C LEU A 180 22.74 17.24 13.66
N HIS A 181 22.26 17.88 12.60
CA HIS A 181 22.85 19.10 12.05
C HIS A 181 21.79 20.07 11.56
N ILE A 182 22.08 21.36 11.69
CA ILE A 182 21.32 22.44 11.08
C ILE A 182 22.30 23.18 10.18
N LYS A 183 21.90 23.39 8.93
CA LYS A 183 22.68 24.13 7.93
C LYS A 183 21.84 25.29 7.43
N ASP A 184 22.40 26.49 7.49
CA ASP A 184 21.76 27.71 6.98
C ASP A 184 22.58 28.23 5.79
N THR A 185 22.03 28.11 4.58
CA THR A 185 22.65 28.65 3.36
C THR A 185 21.58 29.32 2.48
N TYR A 186 21.35 28.83 1.26
CA TYR A 186 20.25 29.27 0.40
C TYR A 186 18.88 28.85 0.96
N LYS A 187 18.85 27.79 1.77
CA LYS A 187 17.71 27.33 2.56
C LYS A 187 18.21 26.90 3.94
N LYS A 188 17.30 26.77 4.91
CA LYS A 188 17.59 26.11 6.18
C LYS A 188 17.33 24.60 6.04
N TYR A 189 18.34 23.80 6.30
CA TYR A 189 18.28 22.35 6.25
C TYR A 189 18.42 21.77 7.65
N VAL A 190 17.59 20.78 7.96
CA VAL A 190 17.63 20.01 9.20
C VAL A 190 17.99 18.56 8.84
N GLY A 191 19.22 18.16 9.14
CA GLY A 191 19.72 16.82 8.87
C GLY A 191 19.44 15.86 10.04
N LEU A 192 18.76 14.76 9.74
CA LEU A 192 18.34 13.75 10.71
C LEU A 192 19.31 12.55 10.77
N ASP A 193 19.20 11.74 11.82
CA ASP A 193 19.83 10.41 11.92
C ASP A 193 19.06 9.29 11.18
N ALA A 194 18.02 9.65 10.44
CA ALA A 194 17.30 8.80 9.50
C ALA A 194 17.57 9.22 8.04
N CYS A 195 17.14 8.42 7.08
CA CYS A 195 17.18 8.78 5.65
C CYS A 195 16.10 8.05 4.83
N ALA A 196 16.11 8.22 3.50
CA ALA A 196 15.20 7.53 2.59
C ALA A 196 15.24 5.99 2.72
N ALA A 197 16.33 5.42 3.24
CA ALA A 197 16.39 4.00 3.63
C ALA A 197 15.41 3.62 4.75
N ASN A 198 15.01 4.56 5.61
CA ASN A 198 14.00 4.36 6.65
C ASN A 198 12.58 4.65 6.13
N LEU A 199 12.45 5.65 5.25
CA LEU A 199 11.17 6.04 4.64
C LEU A 199 11.41 6.61 3.23
N MET A 200 11.29 5.74 2.22
CA MET A 200 11.62 6.09 0.83
C MET A 200 10.56 6.99 0.16
N ARG A 201 9.32 6.98 0.67
CA ARG A 201 8.16 7.57 -0.03
C ARG A 201 8.31 9.06 -0.36
N PRO A 202 8.81 9.94 0.54
CA PRO A 202 9.05 11.34 0.18
C PRO A 202 10.04 11.48 -0.98
N ALA A 203 11.14 10.72 -0.97
CA ALA A 203 12.17 10.77 -2.01
C ALA A 203 11.72 10.17 -3.36
N MET A 204 10.88 9.13 -3.33
CA MET A 204 10.42 8.41 -4.53
C MET A 204 9.16 9.02 -5.15
N TYR A 205 8.22 9.45 -4.32
CA TYR A 205 6.88 9.87 -4.76
C TYR A 205 6.57 11.34 -4.46
N GLY A 206 7.47 12.08 -3.80
CA GLY A 206 7.14 13.39 -3.26
C GLY A 206 6.04 13.35 -2.19
N ALA A 207 5.85 12.19 -1.56
CA ALA A 207 4.74 11.98 -0.63
C ALA A 207 4.85 12.89 0.59
N TYR A 208 3.78 13.64 0.87
CA TYR A 208 3.66 14.36 2.12
C TYR A 208 3.55 13.36 3.29
N HIS A 209 4.28 13.63 4.36
CA HIS A 209 4.02 13.11 5.70
C HIS A 209 3.98 14.29 6.67
N HIS A 210 3.07 14.26 7.63
CA HIS A 210 3.05 15.26 8.67
C HIS A 210 4.30 15.12 9.55
N ILE A 211 4.84 16.25 10.00
CA ILE A 211 6.06 16.30 10.82
C ILE A 211 5.76 17.12 12.06
N THR A 212 6.10 16.55 13.21
CA THR A 212 6.05 17.20 14.51
C THR A 212 7.45 17.26 15.10
N VAL A 213 7.77 18.36 15.79
CA VAL A 213 8.95 18.46 16.64
C VAL A 213 8.50 18.14 18.06
N MET A 214 9.01 17.04 18.62
CA MET A 214 8.53 16.50 19.90
C MET A 214 8.69 17.54 21.03
N GLY A 215 7.61 17.83 21.75
CA GLY A 215 7.58 18.81 22.84
C GLY A 215 7.42 20.27 22.38
N LYS A 216 7.27 20.51 21.07
CA LYS A 216 7.03 21.83 20.46
C LYS A 216 5.76 21.83 19.61
N GLU A 217 4.78 20.98 19.93
CA GLU A 217 3.54 20.79 19.18
C GLU A 217 2.70 22.07 19.07
N ASP A 218 2.67 22.84 20.16
CA ASP A 218 1.87 24.06 20.31
C ASP A 218 2.66 25.36 19.96
N GLU A 219 3.92 25.23 19.56
CA GLU A 219 4.73 26.38 19.15
C GLU A 219 4.32 26.93 17.78
N GLN A 220 4.69 28.18 17.49
CA GLN A 220 4.35 28.82 16.21
C GLN A 220 5.18 28.24 15.06
N TYR A 221 4.54 28.05 13.90
CA TYR A 221 5.19 27.49 12.70
C TYR A 221 5.78 28.64 11.86
N ASP A 222 6.73 29.35 12.43
CA ASP A 222 7.34 30.59 11.92
C ASP A 222 8.67 30.38 11.18
N HIS A 223 9.19 29.15 11.16
CA HIS A 223 10.40 28.78 10.42
C HIS A 223 10.07 27.90 9.21
N ILE A 224 10.91 27.96 8.16
CA ILE A 224 10.80 27.12 6.96
C ILE A 224 12.06 26.27 6.84
N TYR A 225 11.90 24.96 6.68
CA TYR A 225 13.00 24.01 6.57
C TYR A 225 12.81 23.00 5.42
N ASP A 226 13.93 22.61 4.82
CA ASP A 226 14.04 21.30 4.18
C ASP A 226 14.49 20.29 5.26
N ILE A 227 13.71 19.23 5.46
CA ILE A 227 14.05 18.13 6.37
C ILE A 227 14.75 17.04 5.58
N THR A 228 16.02 16.76 5.88
CA THR A 228 16.88 15.91 5.07
C THR A 228 17.37 14.68 5.83
N GLY A 229 17.66 13.62 5.09
CA GLY A 229 18.38 12.47 5.63
C GLY A 229 19.90 12.60 5.53
N GLY A 230 20.59 11.49 5.75
CA GLY A 230 22.04 11.36 5.74
C GLY A 230 22.65 10.55 4.58
N LEU A 231 21.95 10.39 3.46
CA LEU A 231 22.48 9.82 2.22
C LEU A 231 23.15 10.90 1.34
N CYS A 232 23.92 10.50 0.33
CA CYS A 232 24.64 11.41 -0.56
C CYS A 232 23.81 11.89 -1.77
N GLU A 233 22.48 11.77 -1.69
CA GLU A 233 21.55 12.05 -2.78
C GLU A 233 20.74 13.30 -2.48
N ASN A 234 20.65 14.18 -3.47
CA ASN A 234 19.92 15.45 -3.31
C ASN A 234 18.42 15.25 -3.01
N ASN A 235 17.83 14.12 -3.40
CA ASN A 235 16.44 13.80 -3.11
C ASN A 235 16.24 13.09 -1.77
N ASP A 236 17.28 12.88 -0.96
CA ASP A 236 17.16 12.37 0.42
C ASP A 236 16.57 13.46 1.35
N LYS A 237 15.30 13.76 1.11
CA LYS A 237 14.52 14.78 1.80
C LYS A 237 13.18 14.20 2.20
N PHE A 238 12.87 14.29 3.49
CA PHE A 238 11.57 13.92 4.04
C PHE A 238 10.53 15.02 3.83
N ALA A 239 10.96 16.28 3.78
CA ALA A 239 10.11 17.42 3.46
C ALA A 239 10.90 18.56 2.82
N ILE A 240 10.23 19.32 1.97
CA ILE A 240 10.77 20.49 1.27
C ILE A 240 9.90 21.68 1.67
N ASP A 241 10.54 22.81 2.01
CA ASP A 241 9.87 24.07 2.39
C ASP A 241 8.76 23.90 3.44
N ARG A 242 9.02 23.05 4.45
CA ARG A 242 8.05 22.79 5.50
C ARG A 242 8.08 23.89 6.54
N ARG A 243 6.92 24.48 6.84
CA ARG A 243 6.74 25.35 8.00
C ARG A 243 6.72 24.53 9.28
N LEU A 244 7.59 24.84 10.24
CA LEU A 244 7.75 24.17 11.53
C LEU A 244 8.14 25.20 12.60
N PRO A 245 8.01 24.86 13.89
CA PRO A 245 8.61 25.66 14.97
C PRO A 245 10.14 25.65 14.91
N LEU A 246 10.79 26.42 15.78
CA LEU A 246 12.24 26.46 15.88
C LEU A 246 12.80 25.07 16.20
N ILE A 247 13.60 24.53 15.27
CA ILE A 247 14.29 23.25 15.45
C ILE A 247 15.72 23.49 15.92
N GLU A 248 16.13 22.71 16.91
CA GLU A 248 17.48 22.72 17.48
C GLU A 248 18.15 21.35 17.34
N ARG A 249 19.49 21.32 17.43
CA ARG A 249 20.23 20.06 17.41
C ARG A 249 19.86 19.24 18.65
N GLY A 250 19.60 17.95 18.46
CA GLY A 250 19.16 17.05 19.52
C GLY A 250 17.65 16.92 19.66
N ASP A 251 16.86 17.81 19.05
CA ASP A 251 15.40 17.66 18.99
C ASP A 251 15.01 16.33 18.32
N LEU A 252 13.87 15.79 18.72
CA LEU A 252 13.27 14.63 18.08
C LEU A 252 12.22 15.09 17.07
N ILE A 253 12.37 14.60 15.85
CA ILE A 253 11.42 14.77 14.76
C ILE A 253 10.58 13.50 14.65
N VAL A 254 9.27 13.67 14.69
CA VAL A 254 8.29 12.59 14.49
C VAL A 254 7.67 12.78 13.11
N ILE A 255 7.93 11.83 12.21
CA ILE A 255 7.30 11.75 10.89
C ILE A 255 6.15 10.76 10.99
N HIS A 256 4.92 11.25 10.82
CA HIS A 256 3.68 10.50 11.04
C HIS A 256 3.30 9.61 9.85
N ASP A 257 2.36 8.69 10.06
CA ASP A 257 1.73 7.86 9.02
C ASP A 257 2.68 6.93 8.24
N THR A 258 3.74 6.45 8.89
CA THR A 258 4.80 5.64 8.26
C THR A 258 4.60 4.14 8.40
N GLY A 259 3.54 3.68 9.09
CA GLY A 259 3.31 2.26 9.36
C GLY A 259 3.00 1.41 8.13
N ALA A 260 2.69 2.05 6.99
CA ALA A 260 2.54 1.38 5.71
C ALA A 260 3.61 1.85 4.72
N HIS A 261 4.31 0.89 4.11
CA HIS A 261 5.36 1.12 3.12
C HIS A 261 6.60 1.90 3.61
N GLY A 262 6.71 2.22 4.90
CA GLY A 262 7.93 2.76 5.49
C GLY A 262 9.01 1.69 5.55
N PHE A 263 9.07 0.94 6.65
CA PHE A 263 10.08 -0.09 6.88
C PHE A 263 10.18 -1.13 5.75
N SER A 264 9.04 -1.55 5.17
CA SER A 264 9.01 -2.56 4.12
C SER A 264 9.69 -2.14 2.81
N MET A 265 9.81 -0.84 2.54
CA MET A 265 10.56 -0.32 1.38
C MET A 265 12.01 0.02 1.73
N GLY A 266 12.44 -0.20 2.98
CA GLY A 266 13.77 0.16 3.43
C GLY A 266 14.87 -0.69 2.81
N TYR A 267 16.08 -0.13 2.71
CA TYR A 267 17.20 -0.70 1.96
C TYR A 267 18.53 -0.20 2.55
N ASN A 268 19.64 -0.90 2.32
CA ASN A 268 20.92 -0.61 2.99
C ASN A 268 21.89 0.23 2.15
N TYR A 269 21.39 1.26 1.47
CA TYR A 269 22.23 2.12 0.66
C TYR A 269 23.21 2.94 1.53
N ASN A 270 24.43 3.15 1.02
CA ASN A 270 25.57 3.68 1.78
C ASN A 270 25.88 2.91 3.08
N GLY A 271 25.50 1.63 3.17
CA GLY A 271 25.66 0.83 4.39
C GLY A 271 24.78 1.30 5.56
N LYS A 272 23.72 2.06 5.30
CA LYS A 272 22.73 2.42 6.33
C LYS A 272 22.02 1.16 6.81
N LEU A 273 22.14 0.87 8.10
CA LEU A 273 21.51 -0.28 8.72
C LEU A 273 20.03 0.01 8.99
N ARG A 274 19.15 -0.98 8.82
CA ARG A 274 17.73 -0.81 9.09
C ARG A 274 17.48 -0.55 10.58
N SER A 275 16.57 0.37 10.86
CA SER A 275 16.19 0.79 12.22
C SER A 275 15.45 -0.32 12.98
N ALA A 276 15.35 -0.17 14.30
CA ALA A 276 14.46 -1.00 15.11
C ALA A 276 12.98 -0.65 14.85
N GLU A 277 12.08 -1.60 15.12
CA GLU A 277 10.64 -1.37 15.22
C GLU A 277 10.18 -1.66 16.66
N LEU A 278 9.49 -0.69 17.26
CA LEU A 278 8.95 -0.76 18.61
C LEU A 278 7.41 -0.72 18.54
N LEU A 279 6.76 -1.54 19.35
CA LEU A 279 5.31 -1.56 19.50
C LEU A 279 4.92 -0.97 20.86
N LEU A 280 4.14 0.12 20.84
CA LEU A 280 3.46 0.62 22.04
C LEU A 280 2.17 -0.17 22.25
N LYS A 281 2.04 -0.84 23.39
CA LYS A 281 0.86 -1.64 23.74
C LYS A 281 -0.23 -0.79 24.40
N PRO A 282 -1.48 -1.28 24.43
CA PRO A 282 -2.59 -0.58 25.09
C PRO A 282 -2.37 -0.28 26.58
N ASP A 283 -1.54 -1.06 27.28
CA ASP A 283 -1.18 -0.86 28.69
C ASP A 283 -0.04 0.15 28.91
N GLY A 284 0.46 0.77 27.83
CA GLY A 284 1.57 1.71 27.85
C GLY A 284 2.96 1.07 27.85
N SER A 285 3.06 -0.26 27.89
CA SER A 285 4.36 -0.95 27.77
C SER A 285 4.87 -0.93 26.32
N VAL A 286 6.20 -0.98 26.18
CA VAL A 286 6.88 -0.98 24.88
C VAL A 286 7.51 -2.34 24.63
N GLU A 287 7.27 -2.93 23.46
CA GLU A 287 7.87 -4.18 23.02
C GLU A 287 8.76 -3.96 21.80
N LEU A 288 9.96 -4.55 21.80
CA LEU A 288 10.82 -4.62 20.63
C LEU A 288 10.32 -5.72 19.69
N ILE A 289 9.64 -5.34 18.61
CA ILE A 289 9.11 -6.28 17.62
C ILE A 289 10.12 -6.57 16.50
N ARG A 290 11.11 -5.69 16.31
CA ARG A 290 12.28 -5.92 15.45
C ARG A 290 13.48 -5.14 15.97
N ARG A 291 14.61 -5.83 16.22
CA ARG A 291 15.88 -5.14 16.56
C ARG A 291 16.44 -4.38 15.35
N ALA A 292 17.21 -3.33 15.61
CA ALA A 292 18.01 -2.69 14.57
C ALA A 292 19.01 -3.69 13.97
N GLU A 293 19.32 -3.51 12.70
CA GLU A 293 20.43 -4.21 12.07
C GLU A 293 21.77 -3.75 12.66
N THR A 294 22.70 -4.69 12.64
CA THR A 294 24.10 -4.53 13.03
C THR A 294 24.98 -4.65 11.78
N PRO A 295 26.25 -4.24 11.83
CA PRO A 295 27.18 -4.51 10.75
C PRO A 295 27.21 -6.00 10.34
N ALA A 296 27.10 -6.93 11.30
CA ALA A 296 27.06 -8.36 11.04
C ALA A 296 25.90 -8.76 10.11
N ASP A 297 24.71 -8.16 10.28
CA ASP A 297 23.56 -8.42 9.40
C ASP A 297 23.85 -7.96 7.96
N TYR A 298 24.49 -6.79 7.81
CA TYR A 298 24.83 -6.23 6.50
C TYR A 298 25.91 -7.04 5.76
N PHE A 299 26.84 -7.64 6.50
CA PHE A 299 27.90 -8.49 5.94
C PHE A 299 27.54 -9.98 5.87
N ALA A 300 26.33 -10.40 6.28
CA ALA A 300 25.95 -11.81 6.40
C ALA A 300 26.01 -12.59 5.06
N THR A 301 25.95 -11.92 3.91
CA THR A 301 26.06 -12.54 2.58
C THR A 301 27.50 -12.71 2.10
N PHE A 302 28.49 -12.24 2.85
CA PHE A 302 29.91 -12.42 2.61
C PHE A 302 30.48 -13.60 3.42
N ASP A 303 29.64 -14.57 3.78
CA ASP A 303 29.97 -15.76 4.57
C ASP A 303 30.99 -16.70 3.92
N PHE A 304 31.23 -16.55 2.61
CA PHE A 304 32.31 -17.22 1.87
C PHE A 304 33.67 -16.52 2.04
N MET A 305 33.70 -15.29 2.56
CA MET A 305 34.93 -14.56 2.85
C MET A 305 35.26 -14.67 4.34
N ASP A 306 36.43 -15.20 4.67
CA ASP A 306 36.93 -15.28 6.06
C ASP A 306 37.24 -13.89 6.70
N ARG A 307 36.86 -12.78 6.05
CA ARG A 307 37.22 -11.41 6.43
C ARG A 307 36.27 -10.77 7.44
N PHE A 308 35.05 -11.32 7.60
CA PHE A 308 33.98 -10.68 8.37
C PHE A 308 33.43 -11.55 9.51
N LYS A 309 34.17 -12.60 9.90
CA LYS A 309 33.74 -13.55 10.95
C LYS A 309 33.67 -12.94 12.35
N ASP A 310 34.40 -11.86 12.58
CA ASP A 310 34.51 -11.19 13.89
C ASP A 310 33.72 -9.86 13.94
N ILE A 311 32.86 -9.59 12.94
CA ILE A 311 31.97 -8.42 12.91
C ILE A 311 30.69 -8.68 13.70
#